data_AF-A0A1C0TWL5-F1
#
_entry.id   AF-A0A1C0TWL5-F1
#
_cell.length_a   1.000
_cell.length_b   1.000
_cell.length_c   1.000
_cell.angle_alpha   90.00
_cell.angle_beta   90.00
_cell.angle_gamma   90.00
#
_symmetry.space_group_name_H-M   'P 1'
#
loop_
_entity.id
_entity.type
_entity.pdbx_description
1 polymer ?
#
loop_
_entity_poly.entity_id
_entity_poly.type
_entity_poly.pdbx_seq_one_letter_code
_entity_poly.pdbx_strand_id
1 'polypeptide(L)'
;MKTQVLIIGGGFAGASTAQALEKRGINTTLVDKKDYFEVTYAVLRDVAHPEKNNGKSRKRYVDFLDGQFIQSAVVELNTHFAVLASSETIHFDKVVIASGSRYPSLPLAKSVDANSLESRNNELQTYHEALKQAKDVLILGGGVVGVELAGELAYAIPHLKVTLAHNGPHLLNGFKSKASKKALSQLTRIGVEVQFNARYQDTEDGLVNTTNGAKINPDITFSATGVIPNNEFLKRHYAHVLNPQGQVIVNEALAVTGQQHMYAIGDIADVGEAKLGYLAVEQGKYLANSIAKQISGSQPKPYKRHPFMALVPTGQETGIVQFPFMVSTWKPLVNIKQKDLFISKTFNGFTQ
;
A
#
# COMPACT_ATOMS: atom_id res chain seq x y z
N MET A 1 18.07 3.54 23.92
CA MET A 1 17.07 2.47 24.18
C MET A 1 17.54 1.17 23.53
N LYS A 2 17.20 -0.02 24.06
CA LYS A 2 17.52 -1.32 23.43
C LYS A 2 16.25 -2.19 23.30
N THR A 3 16.07 -2.84 22.15
CA THR A 3 14.96 -3.77 21.87
C THR A 3 15.46 -5.07 21.25
N GLN A 4 14.70 -6.16 21.34
CA GLN A 4 15.09 -7.41 20.66
C GLN A 4 14.82 -7.30 19.16
N VAL A 5 13.66 -6.76 18.78
CA VAL A 5 13.30 -6.56 17.36
C VAL A 5 12.81 -5.14 17.13
N LEU A 6 13.57 -4.37 16.36
CA LEU A 6 13.12 -3.09 15.81
C LEU A 6 12.31 -3.33 14.54
N ILE A 7 11.14 -2.71 14.43
CA ILE A 7 10.27 -2.77 13.25
C ILE A 7 10.12 -1.35 12.71
N ILE A 8 10.51 -1.14 11.46
CA ILE A 8 10.48 0.17 10.80
C ILE A 8 9.29 0.20 9.85
N GLY A 9 8.24 0.94 10.20
CA GLY A 9 7.00 1.10 9.43
C GLY A 9 5.87 0.18 9.92
N GLY A 10 4.72 0.75 10.26
CA GLY A 10 3.55 0.05 10.82
C GLY A 10 2.45 -0.28 9.82
N GLY A 11 2.77 -0.37 8.53
CA GLY A 11 1.84 -0.88 7.52
C GLY A 11 1.50 -2.37 7.72
N PHE A 12 0.77 -2.97 6.78
CA PHE A 12 0.38 -4.39 6.81
C PHE A 12 1.52 -5.36 7.22
N ALA A 13 2.72 -5.17 6.68
CA ALA A 13 3.86 -6.03 6.95
C ALA A 13 4.41 -5.84 8.37
N GLY A 14 4.62 -4.60 8.79
CA GLY A 14 5.21 -4.29 10.10
C GLY A 14 4.27 -4.56 11.26
N ALA A 15 3.01 -4.11 11.18
CA ALA A 15 2.01 -4.32 12.24
C ALA A 15 1.73 -5.82 12.47
N SER A 16 1.62 -6.61 11.40
CA SER A 16 1.45 -8.06 11.52
C SER A 16 2.69 -8.76 12.08
N THR A 17 3.90 -8.28 11.77
CA THR A 17 5.15 -8.79 12.35
C THR A 17 5.23 -8.48 13.85
N ALA A 18 4.96 -7.23 14.23
CA ALA A 18 4.99 -6.75 15.62
C ALA A 18 4.09 -7.62 16.48
N GLN A 19 2.82 -7.71 16.11
CA GLN A 19 1.84 -8.47 16.84
C GLN A 19 2.17 -9.97 16.93
N ALA A 20 2.64 -10.58 15.84
CA ALA A 20 2.97 -12.01 15.84
C ALA A 20 4.21 -12.33 16.68
N LEU A 21 5.14 -11.38 16.86
CA LEU A 21 6.28 -11.49 17.78
C LEU A 21 5.85 -11.26 19.23
N GLU A 22 5.03 -10.23 19.49
CA GLU A 22 4.52 -9.88 20.81
C GLU A 22 3.74 -11.03 21.46
N LYS A 23 2.89 -11.72 20.68
CA LYS A 23 2.18 -12.94 21.11
C LYS A 23 3.09 -14.09 21.53
N ARG A 24 4.38 -14.03 21.20
CA ARG A 24 5.40 -15.01 21.58
C ARG A 24 6.30 -14.51 22.71
N GLY A 25 5.96 -13.37 23.33
CA GLY A 25 6.74 -12.74 24.38
C GLY A 25 8.04 -12.09 23.90
N ILE A 26 8.19 -11.84 22.59
CA ILE A 26 9.39 -11.20 22.05
C ILE A 26 9.21 -9.69 22.15
N ASN A 27 10.19 -9.01 22.75
CA ASN A 27 10.17 -7.56 22.93
C ASN A 27 10.36 -6.84 21.58
N THR A 28 9.37 -6.06 21.18
CA THR A 28 9.33 -5.30 19.92
C THR A 28 9.32 -3.80 20.19
N THR A 29 9.93 -3.05 19.26
CA THR A 29 9.69 -1.62 19.12
C THR A 29 9.27 -1.32 17.69
N LEU A 30 8.06 -0.81 17.50
CA LEU A 30 7.58 -0.30 16.23
C LEU A 30 7.88 1.21 16.12
N VAL A 31 8.56 1.60 15.04
CA VAL A 31 8.79 3.00 14.69
C VAL A 31 8.06 3.33 13.40
N ASP A 32 7.16 4.31 13.43
CA ASP A 32 6.44 4.82 12.26
C ASP A 32 6.25 6.33 12.39
N LYS A 33 6.23 7.05 11.26
CA LYS A 33 5.84 8.46 11.25
C LYS A 33 4.40 8.65 11.72
N LYS A 34 3.53 7.70 11.36
CA LYS A 34 2.10 7.74 11.66
C LYS A 34 1.83 7.19 13.07
N ASP A 35 0.81 7.68 13.75
CA ASP A 35 0.29 7.07 15.00
C ASP A 35 -0.79 6.00 14.77
N TYR A 36 -1.07 5.66 13.50
CA TYR A 36 -2.18 4.81 13.10
C TYR A 36 -1.85 3.82 11.98
N PHE A 37 -2.48 2.66 12.09
CA PHE A 37 -2.64 1.69 11.01
C PHE A 37 -3.76 2.13 10.06
N GLU A 38 -3.58 1.89 8.76
CA GLU A 38 -4.57 2.20 7.74
C GLU A 38 -4.76 1.01 6.79
N VAL A 39 -6.01 0.60 6.61
CA VAL A 39 -6.42 -0.36 5.59
C VAL A 39 -6.37 0.36 4.23
N THR A 40 -5.18 0.44 3.61
CA THR A 40 -4.91 1.36 2.48
C THR A 40 -5.81 1.15 1.25
N TYR A 41 -6.29 -0.07 1.00
CA TYR A 41 -7.23 -0.33 -0.10
C TYR A 41 -8.68 0.12 0.21
N ALA A 42 -8.99 0.48 1.46
CA ALA A 42 -10.28 1.09 1.82
C ALA A 42 -10.32 2.60 1.54
N VAL A 43 -9.15 3.24 1.52
CA VAL A 43 -8.99 4.69 1.41
C VAL A 43 -9.63 5.27 0.16
N LEU A 44 -9.56 4.56 -0.98
CA LEU A 44 -10.16 5.02 -2.24
C LEU A 44 -11.68 5.18 -2.10
N ARG A 45 -12.33 4.28 -1.34
CA ARG A 45 -13.75 4.41 -0.99
C ARG A 45 -13.98 5.40 0.13
N ASP A 46 -13.09 5.52 1.10
CA ASP A 46 -13.23 6.52 2.18
C ASP A 46 -13.27 7.95 1.62
N VAL A 47 -12.53 8.21 0.54
CA VAL A 47 -12.56 9.51 -0.15
C VAL A 47 -13.81 9.65 -1.04
N ALA A 48 -14.19 8.60 -1.77
CA ALA A 48 -15.34 8.67 -2.67
C ALA A 48 -16.69 8.69 -1.93
N HIS A 49 -16.80 7.96 -0.82
CA HIS A 49 -18.03 7.69 -0.09
C HIS A 49 -17.74 7.46 1.42
N PRO A 50 -17.30 8.49 2.17
CA PRO A 50 -16.80 8.36 3.55
C PRO A 50 -17.80 7.70 4.50
N GLU A 51 -19.10 7.95 4.30
CA GLU A 51 -20.19 7.43 5.12
C GLU A 51 -20.29 5.89 5.11
N LYS A 52 -19.70 5.21 4.12
CA LYS A 52 -19.72 3.74 4.04
C LYS A 52 -18.87 3.08 5.11
N ASN A 53 -17.71 3.68 5.42
CA ASN A 53 -16.74 3.11 6.35
C ASN A 53 -16.67 3.91 7.65
N ASN A 54 -17.07 5.19 7.66
CA ASN A 54 -17.13 6.05 8.86
C ASN A 54 -15.83 6.03 9.68
N GLY A 55 -14.67 6.15 9.01
CA GLY A 55 -13.35 6.16 9.64
C GLY A 55 -12.87 4.79 10.16
N LYS A 56 -13.68 3.72 10.06
CA LYS A 56 -13.36 2.39 10.60
C LYS A 56 -12.21 1.69 9.91
N SER A 57 -11.71 2.21 8.78
CA SER A 57 -10.56 1.70 8.04
C SER A 57 -9.21 1.95 8.72
N ARG A 58 -9.19 2.69 9.84
CA ARG A 58 -7.98 3.08 10.57
C ARG A 58 -8.13 2.82 12.07
N LYS A 59 -7.02 2.52 12.74
CA LYS A 59 -6.93 2.36 14.20
C LYS A 59 -5.57 2.83 14.70
N ARG A 60 -5.47 3.30 15.94
CA ARG A 60 -4.17 3.65 16.52
C ARG A 60 -3.39 2.38 16.79
N TYR A 61 -2.06 2.44 16.67
CA TYR A 61 -1.22 1.28 16.96
C TYR A 61 -1.37 0.79 18.40
N VAL A 62 -1.49 1.73 19.34
CA VAL A 62 -1.68 1.47 20.77
C VAL A 62 -2.99 0.74 21.11
N ASP A 63 -3.95 0.68 20.18
CA ASP A 63 -5.22 0.00 20.41
C ASP A 63 -5.13 -1.52 20.21
N PHE A 64 -4.04 -2.03 19.60
CA PHE A 64 -3.94 -3.45 19.23
C PHE A 64 -2.52 -4.05 19.24
N LEU A 65 -1.48 -3.25 19.57
CA LEU A 65 -0.12 -3.72 19.81
C LEU A 65 0.19 -3.64 21.29
N ASP A 66 0.87 -4.67 21.81
CA ASP A 66 1.32 -4.74 23.20
C ASP A 66 2.77 -4.23 23.36
N GLY A 67 3.52 -4.22 22.25
CA GLY A 67 4.91 -3.77 22.20
C GLY A 67 5.07 -2.25 22.30
N GLN A 68 6.33 -1.80 22.32
CA GLN A 68 6.62 -0.37 22.33
C GLN A 68 6.33 0.25 20.96
N PHE A 69 5.67 1.41 20.95
CA PHE A 69 5.48 2.22 19.75
C PHE A 69 6.15 3.58 19.93
N ILE A 70 6.89 4.02 18.91
CA ILE A 70 7.50 5.35 18.84
C ILE A 70 7.06 6.02 17.54
N GLN A 71 6.38 7.16 17.69
CA GLN A 71 5.99 7.99 16.55
C GLN A 71 7.18 8.84 16.08
N SER A 72 7.95 8.34 15.12
CA SER A 72 9.09 9.05 14.54
C SER A 72 9.49 8.48 13.19
N ALA A 73 10.23 9.24 12.40
CA ALA A 73 10.90 8.72 11.21
C ALA A 73 12.25 8.11 11.59
N VAL A 74 12.62 6.98 10.99
CA VAL A 74 14.02 6.54 10.96
C VAL A 74 14.72 7.31 9.84
N VAL A 75 15.82 7.98 10.19
CA VAL A 75 16.60 8.79 9.24
C VAL A 75 17.92 8.13 8.84
N GLU A 76 18.44 7.23 9.68
CA GLU A 76 19.62 6.44 9.39
C GLU A 76 19.49 5.05 10.01
N LEU A 77 19.82 4.01 9.24
CA LEU A 77 19.96 2.65 9.74
C LEU A 77 21.43 2.21 9.66
N ASN A 78 21.93 1.67 10.77
CA ASN A 78 23.25 1.03 10.87
C ASN A 78 23.07 -0.47 11.17
N THR A 79 24.16 -1.17 11.48
CA THR A 79 24.18 -2.63 11.71
C THR A 79 23.41 -3.02 12.97
N HIS A 80 23.55 -2.24 14.05
CA HIS A 80 22.99 -2.58 15.38
C HIS A 80 22.11 -1.48 15.98
N PHE A 81 21.93 -0.37 15.27
CA PHE A 81 21.13 0.74 15.74
C PHE A 81 20.48 1.52 14.59
N ALA A 82 19.40 2.23 14.92
CA ALA A 82 18.73 3.18 14.05
C ALA A 82 18.69 4.56 14.72
N VAL A 83 18.87 5.61 13.93
CA VAL A 83 18.75 7.00 14.36
C VAL A 83 17.38 7.53 13.93
N LEU A 84 16.68 8.12 14.88
CA LEU A 84 15.38 8.74 14.67
C LEU A 84 15.52 10.21 14.25
N ALA A 85 14.47 10.77 13.65
CA ALA A 85 14.42 12.21 13.34
C ALA A 85 14.51 13.10 14.60
N SER A 86 14.18 12.57 15.77
CA SER A 86 14.38 13.21 17.08
C SER A 86 15.85 13.21 17.55
N SER A 87 16.78 12.67 16.75
CA SER A 87 18.18 12.39 17.11
C SER A 87 18.37 11.28 18.18
N GLU A 88 17.29 10.67 18.66
CA GLU A 88 17.36 9.50 19.52
C GLU A 88 17.88 8.28 18.77
N THR A 89 18.55 7.39 19.50
CA THR A 89 19.09 6.15 18.95
C THR A 89 18.44 4.92 19.60
N ILE A 90 17.98 4.01 18.75
CA ILE A 90 17.45 2.70 19.15
C ILE A 90 18.44 1.63 18.77
N HIS A 91 18.99 0.93 19.77
CA HIS A 91 19.77 -0.28 19.57
C HIS A 91 18.85 -1.50 19.45
N PHE A 92 19.22 -2.46 18.61
CA PHE A 92 18.43 -3.66 18.39
C PHE A 92 19.30 -4.90 18.20
N ASP A 93 18.74 -6.07 18.53
CA ASP A 93 19.37 -7.35 18.19
C ASP A 93 18.99 -7.81 16.77
N LYS A 94 17.78 -7.45 16.29
CA LYS A 94 17.28 -7.67 14.92
C LYS A 94 16.47 -6.48 14.42
N VAL A 95 16.43 -6.27 13.10
CA VAL A 95 15.61 -5.22 12.48
C VAL A 95 14.76 -5.76 11.32
N VAL A 96 13.51 -5.33 11.28
CA VAL A 96 12.56 -5.60 10.18
C VAL A 96 12.24 -4.29 9.47
N ILE A 97 12.68 -4.18 8.22
CA ILE A 97 12.41 -3.05 7.33
C ILE A 97 11.07 -3.28 6.63
N ALA A 98 10.03 -2.60 7.10
CA ALA A 98 8.66 -2.66 6.60
C ALA A 98 8.14 -1.25 6.20
N SER A 99 9.04 -0.36 5.78
CA SER A 99 8.78 1.06 5.52
C SER A 99 7.84 1.32 4.34
N GLY A 100 7.54 0.30 3.55
CA GLY A 100 6.58 0.36 2.47
C GLY A 100 7.03 1.25 1.30
N SER A 101 6.05 1.89 0.67
CA SER A 101 6.25 2.75 -0.51
C SER A 101 5.24 3.89 -0.50
N ARG A 102 5.51 4.94 -1.30
CA ARG A 102 4.66 6.13 -1.45
C ARG A 102 4.38 6.45 -2.92
N TYR A 103 3.38 7.28 -3.16
CA TYR A 103 3.15 7.90 -4.46
C TYR A 103 3.59 9.36 -4.41
N PRO A 104 4.40 9.85 -5.36
CA PRO A 104 4.79 11.26 -5.43
C PRO A 104 3.59 12.21 -5.55
N SER A 105 2.56 11.77 -6.28
CA SER A 105 1.42 12.62 -6.68
C SER A 105 0.07 11.91 -6.50
N LEU A 106 -0.01 11.04 -5.47
CA LEU A 106 -1.28 10.47 -4.97
C LEU A 106 -1.32 10.40 -3.43
N PRO A 107 -1.15 11.53 -2.73
CA PRO A 107 -1.23 11.59 -1.26
C PRO A 107 -2.59 11.12 -0.71
N LEU A 108 -3.67 11.22 -1.49
CA LEU A 108 -4.97 10.67 -1.08
C LEU A 108 -4.88 9.17 -0.75
N ALA A 109 -4.13 8.38 -1.51
CA ALA A 109 -4.05 6.93 -1.34
C ALA A 109 -3.05 6.52 -0.26
N LYS A 110 -1.96 7.30 -0.11
CA LYS A 110 -0.93 7.11 0.92
C LYS A 110 -0.40 8.49 1.32
N SER A 111 -0.86 9.01 2.46
CA SER A 111 -0.44 10.35 2.91
C SER A 111 1.06 10.43 3.17
N VAL A 112 1.62 11.61 2.92
CA VAL A 112 3.02 11.94 3.25
C VAL A 112 3.14 12.88 4.45
N ASP A 113 2.04 13.59 4.77
CA ASP A 113 1.99 14.67 5.77
C ASP A 113 1.09 14.36 6.98
N ALA A 114 0.03 13.56 6.79
CA ALA A 114 -0.92 13.23 7.85
C ALA A 114 -0.38 12.13 8.77
N ASN A 115 0.42 12.55 9.75
CA ASN A 115 1.09 11.67 10.72
C ASN A 115 0.19 11.29 11.92
N SER A 116 -0.97 11.92 12.09
CA SER A 116 -1.93 11.55 13.15
C SER A 116 -3.23 11.03 12.56
N LEU A 117 -3.92 10.15 13.28
CA LEU A 117 -5.22 9.62 12.87
C LEU A 117 -6.22 10.74 12.56
N GLU A 118 -6.23 11.79 13.38
CA GLU A 118 -7.08 12.95 13.22
C GLU A 118 -6.73 13.74 11.95
N SER A 119 -5.45 14.08 11.74
CA SER A 119 -5.04 14.80 10.54
C SER A 119 -5.31 14.00 9.28
N ARG A 120 -5.22 12.66 9.34
CA ARG A 120 -5.55 11.78 8.22
C ARG A 120 -7.06 11.72 7.94
N ASN A 121 -7.89 11.72 8.98
CA ASN A 121 -9.34 11.78 8.79
C ASN A 121 -9.76 13.10 8.14
N ASN A 122 -9.20 14.22 8.63
CA ASN A 122 -9.44 15.55 8.06
C ASN A 122 -8.96 15.65 6.61
N GLU A 123 -7.77 15.13 6.30
CA GLU A 123 -7.22 15.10 4.95
C GLU A 123 -8.15 14.35 3.97
N LEU A 124 -8.68 13.19 4.36
CA LEU A 124 -9.63 12.46 3.51
C LEU A 124 -10.95 13.23 3.32
N GLN A 125 -11.44 13.91 4.35
CA GLN A 125 -12.63 14.75 4.23
C GLN A 125 -12.39 15.93 3.29
N THR A 126 -11.22 16.56 3.34
CA THR A 126 -10.84 17.63 2.41
C THR A 126 -10.84 17.15 0.96
N TYR A 127 -10.29 15.96 0.68
CA TYR A 127 -10.39 15.38 -0.67
C TYR A 127 -11.83 15.11 -1.07
N HIS A 128 -12.65 14.58 -0.17
CA HIS A 128 -14.06 14.30 -0.45
C HIS A 128 -14.84 15.58 -0.82
N GLU A 129 -14.69 16.66 -0.06
CA GLU A 129 -15.37 17.92 -0.35
C GLU A 129 -14.91 18.55 -1.68
N ALA A 130 -13.61 18.50 -1.98
CA ALA A 130 -13.09 18.95 -3.26
C ALA A 130 -13.69 18.14 -4.43
N LEU A 131 -13.79 16.82 -4.29
CA LEU A 131 -14.36 15.94 -5.31
C LEU A 131 -15.87 16.16 -5.51
N LYS A 132 -16.61 16.52 -4.48
CA LYS A 132 -18.03 16.87 -4.61
C LYS A 132 -18.26 18.14 -5.42
N GLN A 133 -17.34 19.10 -5.34
CA GLN A 133 -17.42 20.39 -6.03
C GLN A 133 -16.86 20.33 -7.45
N ALA A 134 -15.93 19.42 -7.72
CA ALA A 134 -15.35 19.21 -9.04
C ALA A 134 -16.39 18.71 -10.07
N LYS A 135 -16.15 19.09 -11.33
CA LYS A 135 -16.92 18.65 -12.50
C LYS A 135 -16.20 17.53 -13.25
N ASP A 136 -14.88 17.57 -13.29
CA ASP A 136 -14.07 16.53 -13.92
C ASP A 136 -12.81 16.15 -13.14
N VAL A 137 -12.42 14.89 -13.26
CA VAL A 137 -11.21 14.33 -12.66
C VAL A 137 -10.44 13.52 -13.69
N LEU A 138 -9.13 13.78 -13.76
CA LEU A 138 -8.20 12.94 -14.50
C LEU A 138 -7.43 12.03 -13.54
N ILE A 139 -7.47 10.73 -13.80
CA ILE A 139 -6.66 9.72 -13.11
C ILE A 139 -5.62 9.21 -14.10
N LEU A 140 -4.34 9.40 -13.76
CA LEU A 140 -3.21 8.86 -14.51
C LEU A 140 -2.81 7.49 -13.94
N GLY A 141 -2.79 6.47 -14.79
CA GLY A 141 -2.33 5.12 -14.46
C GLY A 141 -3.44 4.09 -14.37
N GLY A 142 -3.57 3.24 -15.39
CA GLY A 142 -4.54 2.14 -15.46
C GLY A 142 -4.17 0.88 -14.66
N GLY A 143 -3.39 1.03 -13.59
CA GLY A 143 -3.06 -0.06 -12.65
C GLY A 143 -4.20 -0.34 -11.65
N VAL A 144 -3.96 -1.22 -10.67
CA VAL A 144 -4.96 -1.58 -9.65
C VAL A 144 -5.54 -0.36 -8.96
N VAL A 145 -4.69 0.56 -8.48
CA VAL A 145 -5.13 1.75 -7.74
C VAL A 145 -5.95 2.70 -8.61
N GLY A 146 -5.50 3.00 -9.83
CA GLY A 146 -6.24 3.90 -10.72
C GLY A 146 -7.58 3.32 -11.19
N VAL A 147 -7.64 2.01 -11.43
CA VAL A 147 -8.89 1.30 -11.75
C VAL A 147 -9.87 1.32 -10.58
N GLU A 148 -9.42 1.04 -9.35
CA GLU A 148 -10.26 1.09 -8.16
C GLU A 148 -10.75 2.53 -7.89
N LEU A 149 -9.86 3.53 -7.97
CA LEU A 149 -10.22 4.94 -7.76
C LEU A 149 -11.23 5.43 -8.80
N ALA A 150 -11.01 5.15 -10.08
CA ALA A 150 -11.93 5.55 -11.14
C ALA A 150 -13.33 4.96 -10.92
N GLY A 151 -13.38 3.68 -10.53
CA GLY A 151 -14.65 3.00 -10.25
C GLY A 151 -15.36 3.54 -9.02
N GLU A 152 -14.64 3.78 -7.91
CA GLU A 152 -15.23 4.34 -6.68
C GLU A 152 -15.77 5.75 -6.91
N LEU A 153 -15.04 6.63 -7.61
CA LEU A 153 -15.47 7.99 -7.91
C LEU A 153 -16.70 8.01 -8.83
N ALA A 154 -16.65 7.30 -9.97
CA ALA A 154 -17.77 7.28 -10.92
C ALA A 154 -19.05 6.68 -10.33
N TYR A 155 -18.91 5.71 -9.41
CA TYR A 155 -20.06 5.13 -8.71
C TYR A 155 -20.63 6.07 -7.63
N ALA A 156 -19.77 6.65 -6.80
CA ALA A 156 -20.22 7.37 -5.60
C ALA A 156 -20.55 8.85 -5.86
N ILE A 157 -20.03 9.44 -6.95
CA ILE A 157 -20.20 10.86 -7.29
C ILE A 157 -20.74 10.95 -8.73
N PRO A 158 -22.03 10.67 -8.97
CA PRO A 158 -22.56 10.43 -10.33
C PRO A 158 -22.47 11.63 -11.29
N HIS A 159 -22.35 12.85 -10.77
CA HIS A 159 -22.20 14.06 -11.59
C HIS A 159 -20.76 14.30 -12.05
N LEU A 160 -19.79 13.60 -11.47
CA LEU A 160 -18.37 13.81 -11.73
C LEU A 160 -17.93 13.08 -13.01
N LYS A 161 -17.39 13.82 -13.97
CA LYS A 161 -16.76 13.23 -15.16
C LYS A 161 -15.41 12.62 -14.78
N VAL A 162 -15.31 11.29 -14.82
CA VAL A 162 -14.06 10.58 -14.50
C VAL A 162 -13.36 10.11 -15.77
N THR A 163 -12.12 10.56 -15.97
CA THR A 163 -11.25 10.10 -17.06
C THR A 163 -10.08 9.28 -16.49
N LEU A 164 -9.90 8.06 -16.96
CA LEU A 164 -8.76 7.19 -16.64
C LEU A 164 -7.81 7.10 -17.83
N ALA A 165 -6.68 7.81 -17.75
CA ALA A 165 -5.64 7.78 -18.77
C ALA A 165 -4.54 6.78 -18.42
N HIS A 166 -4.15 5.95 -19.38
CA HIS A 166 -3.12 4.94 -19.22
C HIS A 166 -2.16 4.94 -20.41
N ASN A 167 -0.86 4.81 -20.14
CA ASN A 167 0.17 4.89 -21.17
C ASN A 167 0.29 3.62 -22.03
N GLY A 168 -0.38 2.53 -21.66
CA GLY A 168 -0.41 1.27 -22.41
C GLY A 168 -1.74 1.00 -23.09
N PRO A 169 -1.83 -0.11 -23.86
CA PRO A 169 -3.04 -0.46 -24.63
C PRO A 169 -4.09 -1.22 -23.82
N HIS A 170 -3.84 -1.54 -22.55
CA HIS A 170 -4.77 -2.27 -21.69
C HIS A 170 -4.62 -1.87 -20.23
N LEU A 171 -5.72 -1.96 -19.46
CA LEU A 171 -5.70 -1.78 -18.00
C LEU A 171 -5.09 -3.01 -17.32
N LEU A 172 -4.67 -2.85 -16.06
CA LEU A 172 -4.20 -3.91 -15.18
C LEU A 172 -3.03 -4.71 -15.80
N ASN A 173 -1.94 -4.03 -16.19
CA ASN A 173 -0.74 -4.67 -16.72
C ASN A 173 -0.28 -5.83 -15.81
N GLY A 174 0.07 -6.97 -16.42
CA GLY A 174 0.44 -8.20 -15.69
C GLY A 174 -0.75 -9.09 -15.29
N PHE A 175 -1.99 -8.62 -15.45
CA PHE A 175 -3.17 -9.47 -15.30
C PHE A 175 -3.44 -10.26 -16.60
N LYS A 176 -4.31 -11.27 -16.51
CA LYS A 176 -4.79 -11.99 -17.70
C LYS A 176 -5.64 -11.05 -18.55
N SER A 177 -5.54 -11.15 -19.88
CA SER A 177 -6.31 -10.31 -20.82
C SER A 177 -7.82 -10.23 -20.52
N LYS A 178 -8.41 -11.34 -20.04
CA LYS A 178 -9.83 -11.38 -19.62
C LYS A 178 -10.13 -10.39 -18.47
N ALA A 179 -9.22 -10.21 -17.52
CA ALA A 179 -9.37 -9.25 -16.43
C ALA A 179 -9.37 -7.81 -16.97
N SER A 180 -8.39 -7.46 -17.81
CA SER A 180 -8.30 -6.14 -18.44
C SER A 180 -9.54 -5.78 -19.26
N LYS A 181 -10.05 -6.73 -20.07
CA LYS A 181 -11.28 -6.54 -20.86
C LYS A 181 -12.52 -6.36 -19.99
N LYS A 182 -12.62 -7.11 -18.89
CA LYS A 182 -13.73 -6.97 -17.93
C LYS A 182 -13.67 -5.65 -17.17
N ALA A 183 -12.47 -5.20 -16.77
CA ALA A 183 -12.28 -3.91 -16.10
C ALA A 183 -12.75 -2.77 -16.99
N LEU A 184 -12.26 -2.74 -18.23
CA LEU A 184 -12.67 -1.74 -19.21
C LEU A 184 -14.19 -1.73 -19.37
N SER A 185 -14.81 -2.89 -19.64
CA SER A 185 -16.26 -2.98 -19.84
C SER A 185 -17.09 -2.60 -18.62
N GLN A 186 -16.59 -2.84 -17.40
CA GLN A 186 -17.28 -2.47 -16.16
C GLN A 186 -17.17 -0.97 -15.89
N LEU A 187 -15.98 -0.39 -16.05
CA LEU A 187 -15.72 1.04 -15.86
C LEU A 187 -16.49 1.89 -16.90
N THR A 188 -16.43 1.53 -18.19
CA THR A 188 -17.14 2.31 -19.23
C THR A 188 -18.65 2.27 -19.05
N ARG A 189 -19.19 1.18 -18.49
CA ARG A 189 -20.63 1.05 -18.21
C ARG A 189 -21.11 2.02 -17.14
N ILE A 190 -20.26 2.39 -16.19
CA ILE A 190 -20.57 3.37 -15.14
C ILE A 190 -20.07 4.78 -15.50
N GLY A 191 -19.76 5.03 -16.77
CA GLY A 191 -19.47 6.38 -17.28
C GLY A 191 -18.00 6.82 -17.22
N VAL A 192 -17.07 5.93 -16.85
CA VAL A 192 -15.63 6.26 -16.88
C VAL A 192 -15.14 6.33 -18.32
N GLU A 193 -14.54 7.47 -18.71
CA GLU A 193 -13.83 7.64 -19.97
C GLU A 193 -12.43 7.02 -19.86
N VAL A 194 -12.13 5.96 -20.60
CA VAL A 194 -10.82 5.31 -20.56
C VAL A 194 -10.00 5.68 -21.79
N GLN A 195 -8.83 6.28 -21.58
CA GLN A 195 -7.91 6.70 -22.63
C GLN A 195 -6.65 5.83 -22.60
N PHE A 196 -6.45 5.04 -23.65
CA PHE A 196 -5.26 4.20 -23.82
C PHE A 196 -4.17 4.92 -24.60
N ASN A 197 -2.93 4.47 -24.42
CA ASN A 197 -1.74 5.06 -25.03
C ASN A 197 -1.69 6.58 -24.80
N ALA A 198 -2.18 7.03 -23.65
CA ALA A 198 -2.24 8.44 -23.28
C ALA A 198 -1.23 8.69 -22.16
N ARG A 199 -0.32 9.63 -22.39
CA ARG A 199 0.60 10.13 -21.37
C ARG A 199 0.46 11.64 -21.29
N TYR A 200 0.11 12.12 -20.10
CA TYR A 200 0.00 13.54 -19.81
C TYR A 200 1.27 14.06 -19.17
N GLN A 201 1.65 15.27 -19.55
CA GLN A 201 2.72 16.04 -18.94
C GLN A 201 2.16 17.40 -18.53
N ASP A 202 2.56 17.86 -17.36
CA ASP A 202 2.24 19.20 -16.86
C ASP A 202 3.12 20.24 -17.58
N THR A 203 2.49 21.27 -18.13
CA THR A 203 3.15 22.37 -18.85
C THR A 203 2.52 23.70 -18.46
N GLU A 204 3.10 24.82 -18.91
CA GLU A 204 2.54 26.16 -18.69
C GLU A 204 1.11 26.31 -19.25
N ASP A 205 0.73 25.50 -20.24
CA ASP A 205 -0.59 25.51 -20.88
C ASP A 205 -1.58 24.51 -20.25
N GLY A 206 -1.20 23.86 -19.14
CA GLY A 206 -1.95 22.79 -18.50
C GLY A 206 -1.46 21.39 -18.84
N LEU A 207 -2.34 20.38 -18.70
CA LEU A 207 -1.96 19.00 -18.95
C LEU A 207 -2.03 18.67 -20.45
N VAL A 208 -0.87 18.39 -21.04
CA VAL A 208 -0.73 18.06 -22.46
C VAL A 208 -0.57 16.56 -22.65
N ASN A 209 -1.43 15.97 -23.47
CA ASN A 209 -1.26 14.60 -23.93
C ASN A 209 -0.10 14.54 -24.92
N THR A 210 1.02 13.98 -24.46
CA THR A 210 2.27 13.84 -25.23
C THR A 210 2.14 12.95 -26.48
N THR A 211 1.05 12.19 -26.63
CA THR A 211 0.85 11.28 -27.77
C THR A 211 0.15 11.96 -28.95
N ASN A 212 -0.76 12.90 -28.70
CA ASN A 212 -1.56 13.55 -29.74
C ASN A 212 -1.64 15.08 -29.64
N GLY A 213 -0.98 15.67 -28.64
CA GLY A 213 -0.94 17.13 -28.41
C GLY A 213 -2.20 17.72 -27.78
N ALA A 214 -3.22 16.92 -27.44
CA ALA A 214 -4.45 17.41 -26.84
C ALA A 214 -4.18 18.02 -25.45
N LYS A 215 -4.69 19.23 -25.20
CA LYS A 215 -4.58 19.92 -23.92
C LYS A 215 -5.88 19.77 -23.13
N ILE A 216 -5.78 19.48 -21.83
CA ILE A 216 -6.91 19.41 -20.91
C ILE A 216 -6.56 20.11 -19.60
N ASN A 217 -7.57 20.65 -18.93
CA ASN A 217 -7.46 21.32 -17.64
C ASN A 217 -8.52 20.77 -16.70
N PRO A 218 -8.35 19.53 -16.19
CA PRO A 218 -9.30 18.94 -15.26
C PRO A 218 -9.25 19.70 -13.92
N ASP A 219 -10.38 19.76 -13.21
CA ASP A 219 -10.48 20.38 -11.88
C ASP A 219 -9.53 19.68 -10.89
N ILE A 220 -9.38 18.36 -10.99
CA ILE A 220 -8.47 17.57 -10.15
C ILE A 220 -7.73 16.52 -10.99
N THR A 221 -6.43 16.37 -10.74
CA THR A 221 -5.61 15.29 -11.29
C THR A 221 -5.00 14.41 -10.20
N PHE A 222 -5.11 13.09 -10.39
CA PHE A 222 -4.53 12.09 -9.51
C PHE A 222 -3.57 11.18 -10.29
N SER A 223 -2.32 11.05 -9.83
CA SER A 223 -1.35 10.16 -10.49
C SER A 223 -1.11 8.88 -9.68
N ALA A 224 -1.80 7.82 -10.08
CA ALA A 224 -1.63 6.47 -9.53
C ALA A 224 -0.42 5.73 -10.16
N THR A 225 0.64 6.46 -10.51
CA THR A 225 1.86 5.92 -11.14
C THR A 225 3.11 6.28 -10.32
N GLY A 226 4.24 5.64 -10.65
CA GLY A 226 5.54 6.03 -10.09
C GLY A 226 5.70 5.76 -8.61
N VAL A 227 5.24 4.61 -8.11
CA VAL A 227 5.46 4.18 -6.72
C VAL A 227 6.95 4.21 -6.38
N ILE A 228 7.30 4.82 -5.25
CA ILE A 228 8.68 4.93 -4.75
C ILE A 228 8.80 4.16 -3.44
N PRO A 229 9.70 3.17 -3.31
CA PRO A 229 10.00 2.54 -2.03
C PRO A 229 10.60 3.53 -1.02
N ASN A 230 10.16 3.47 0.24
CA ASN A 230 10.67 4.35 1.30
C ASN A 230 12.03 3.86 1.81
N ASN A 231 13.10 4.20 1.10
CA ASN A 231 14.45 3.66 1.31
C ASN A 231 15.49 4.71 1.73
N GLU A 232 15.10 5.97 1.96
CA GLU A 232 16.04 7.08 2.14
C GLU A 232 17.06 6.83 3.26
N PHE A 233 16.61 6.27 4.38
CA PHE A 233 17.44 5.97 5.55
C PHE A 233 18.46 4.84 5.33
N LEU A 234 18.36 4.11 4.21
CA LEU A 234 19.31 3.06 3.81
C LEU A 234 20.43 3.60 2.93
N LYS A 235 20.26 4.75 2.28
CA LYS A 235 21.17 5.22 1.22
C LYS A 235 22.61 5.41 1.68
N ARG A 236 22.84 5.77 2.95
CA ARG A 236 24.18 6.03 3.49
C ARG A 236 25.03 4.76 3.62
N HIS A 237 24.46 3.68 4.18
CA HIS A 237 25.22 2.48 4.55
C HIS A 237 24.83 1.24 3.73
N TYR A 238 23.64 1.24 3.15
CA TYR A 238 23.01 0.08 2.53
C TYR A 238 22.47 0.36 1.13
N ALA A 239 23.00 1.36 0.40
CA ALA A 239 22.62 1.57 -1.00
C ALA A 239 22.92 0.33 -1.89
N HIS A 240 23.95 -0.45 -1.55
CA HIS A 240 24.36 -1.64 -2.29
C HIS A 240 23.37 -2.81 -2.21
N VAL A 241 22.42 -2.81 -1.27
CA VAL A 241 21.38 -3.85 -1.17
C VAL A 241 20.08 -3.45 -1.88
N LEU A 242 20.05 -2.29 -2.55
CA LEU A 242 18.88 -1.82 -3.29
C LEU A 242 18.95 -2.24 -4.76
N ASN A 243 17.86 -2.78 -5.29
CA ASN A 243 17.72 -3.03 -6.73
C ASN A 243 17.52 -1.71 -7.50
N PRO A 244 17.53 -1.70 -8.85
CA PRO A 244 17.34 -0.48 -9.64
C PRO A 244 16.00 0.24 -9.41
N GLN A 245 14.99 -0.45 -8.87
CA GLN A 245 13.69 0.11 -8.50
C GLN A 245 13.69 0.68 -7.06
N GLY A 246 14.81 0.59 -6.34
CA GLY A 246 14.97 1.07 -4.98
C GLY A 246 14.44 0.11 -3.90
N GLN A 247 14.14 -1.14 -4.25
CA GLN A 247 13.68 -2.15 -3.30
C GLN A 247 14.86 -2.90 -2.68
N VAL A 248 14.73 -3.31 -1.41
CA VAL A 248 15.74 -4.07 -0.68
C VAL A 248 15.77 -5.51 -1.16
N ILE A 249 16.91 -5.98 -1.65
CA ILE A 249 17.11 -7.33 -2.17
C ILE A 249 17.16 -8.34 -1.01
N VAL A 250 16.24 -9.29 -1.00
CA VAL A 250 16.11 -10.31 0.05
C VAL A 250 16.24 -11.73 -0.49
N ASN A 251 16.70 -12.64 0.36
CA ASN A 251 16.74 -14.07 0.06
C ASN A 251 15.44 -14.80 0.46
N GLU A 252 15.40 -16.12 0.32
CA GLU A 252 14.23 -16.94 0.67
C GLU A 252 13.91 -16.95 2.18
N ALA A 253 14.80 -16.47 3.04
CA ALA A 253 14.49 -16.25 4.46
C ALA A 253 13.90 -14.85 4.74
N LEU A 254 13.68 -14.04 3.69
CA LEU A 254 13.36 -12.60 3.76
C LEU A 254 14.46 -11.76 4.43
N ALA A 255 15.66 -12.32 4.56
CA ALA A 255 16.83 -11.62 5.09
C ALA A 255 17.43 -10.75 4.00
N VAL A 256 17.90 -9.56 4.39
CA VAL A 256 18.61 -8.64 3.50
C VAL A 256 19.92 -9.30 3.06
N THR A 257 20.16 -9.30 1.75
CA THR A 257 21.31 -10.02 1.18
C THR A 257 22.63 -9.51 1.76
N GLY A 258 23.45 -10.43 2.29
CA GLY A 258 24.74 -10.11 2.89
C GLY A 258 24.68 -9.52 4.30
N GLN A 259 23.50 -9.35 4.90
CA GLN A 259 23.34 -8.76 6.22
C GLN A 259 22.84 -9.79 7.24
N GLN A 260 23.50 -9.85 8.39
CA GLN A 260 23.03 -10.64 9.51
C GLN A 260 21.97 -9.84 10.28
N HIS A 261 20.89 -10.50 10.68
CA HIS A 261 19.86 -9.94 11.56
C HIS A 261 19.02 -8.78 10.98
N MET A 262 19.17 -8.48 9.68
CA MET A 262 18.34 -7.52 8.96
C MET A 262 17.38 -8.25 8.02
N TYR A 263 16.11 -7.84 8.05
CA TYR A 263 15.05 -8.39 7.22
C TYR A 263 14.29 -7.27 6.51
N ALA A 264 13.71 -7.55 5.34
CA ALA A 264 12.84 -6.60 4.67
C ALA A 264 11.61 -7.30 4.09
N ILE A 265 10.43 -6.68 4.25
CA ILE A 265 9.13 -7.23 3.83
C ILE A 265 8.19 -6.14 3.31
N GLY A 266 7.15 -6.54 2.58
CA GLY A 266 6.16 -5.63 2.00
C GLY A 266 6.66 -4.91 0.73
N ASP A 267 6.18 -3.68 0.52
CA ASP A 267 6.46 -2.92 -0.71
C ASP A 267 7.93 -2.53 -0.87
N ILE A 268 8.66 -2.37 0.24
CA ILE A 268 10.08 -1.97 0.26
C ILE A 268 11.00 -3.11 -0.18
N ALA A 269 10.61 -4.37 -0.05
CA ALA A 269 11.48 -5.53 -0.29
C ALA A 269 11.27 -6.16 -1.67
N ASP A 270 12.32 -6.61 -2.34
CA ASP A 270 12.23 -7.38 -3.58
C ASP A 270 11.98 -8.87 -3.29
N VAL A 271 10.76 -9.19 -2.87
CA VAL A 271 10.34 -10.56 -2.54
C VAL A 271 10.05 -11.38 -3.79
N GLY A 272 9.89 -10.76 -4.97
CA GLY A 272 9.41 -11.43 -6.18
C GLY A 272 7.90 -11.74 -6.16
N GLU A 273 7.13 -10.95 -5.42
CA GLU A 273 5.68 -11.06 -5.30
C GLU A 273 4.99 -9.72 -5.63
N ALA A 274 3.70 -9.80 -5.98
CA ALA A 274 2.87 -8.61 -6.15
C ALA A 274 2.78 -7.80 -4.84
N LYS A 275 2.70 -6.47 -4.96
CA LYS A 275 2.62 -5.55 -3.81
C LYS A 275 1.19 -5.43 -3.29
N LEU A 276 0.76 -6.45 -2.54
CA LEU A 276 -0.61 -6.57 -2.02
C LEU A 276 -0.62 -6.70 -0.50
N GLY A 277 -1.58 -6.04 0.15
CA GLY A 277 -1.67 -6.01 1.61
C GLY A 277 -1.77 -7.39 2.26
N TYR A 278 -2.47 -8.35 1.65
CA TYR A 278 -2.55 -9.72 2.20
C TYR A 278 -1.20 -10.45 2.13
N LEU A 279 -0.40 -10.23 1.08
CA LEU A 279 0.94 -10.82 0.96
C LEU A 279 1.87 -10.22 2.01
N ALA A 280 1.80 -8.90 2.22
CA ALA A 280 2.53 -8.23 3.29
C ALA A 280 2.20 -8.81 4.68
N VAL A 281 0.93 -9.14 4.95
CA VAL A 281 0.53 -9.82 6.19
C VAL A 281 1.12 -11.23 6.29
N GLU A 282 1.08 -12.03 5.22
CA GLU A 282 1.64 -13.39 5.22
C GLU A 282 3.17 -13.39 5.38
N GLN A 283 3.86 -12.42 4.75
CA GLN A 283 5.29 -12.19 4.94
C GLN A 283 5.61 -11.85 6.41
N GLY A 284 4.81 -10.97 7.03
CA GLY A 284 5.01 -10.59 8.43
C GLY A 284 4.81 -11.75 9.41
N LYS A 285 3.73 -12.54 9.24
CA LYS A 285 3.48 -13.75 10.04
C LYS A 285 4.60 -14.78 9.90
N TYR A 286 5.02 -15.03 8.66
CA TYR A 286 6.14 -15.94 8.40
C TYR A 286 7.41 -15.46 9.10
N LEU A 287 7.76 -14.18 8.94
CA LEU A 287 8.99 -13.63 9.47
C LEU A 287 9.01 -13.65 11.00
N ALA A 288 7.90 -13.31 11.65
CA ALA A 288 7.76 -13.40 13.10
C ALA A 288 8.01 -14.83 13.60
N ASN A 289 7.43 -15.84 12.94
CA ASN A 289 7.67 -17.24 13.27
C ASN A 289 9.13 -17.66 13.00
N SER A 290 9.74 -17.14 11.94
CA SER A 290 11.14 -17.38 11.58
C SER A 290 12.08 -16.85 12.65
N ILE A 291 11.90 -15.59 13.06
CA ILE A 291 12.67 -14.94 14.12
C ILE A 291 12.51 -15.68 15.46
N ALA A 292 11.28 -16.03 15.83
CA ALA A 292 11.03 -16.76 17.08
C ALA A 292 11.75 -18.13 17.12
N LYS A 293 11.76 -18.86 16.00
CA LYS A 293 12.51 -20.13 15.89
C LYS A 293 14.01 -19.91 16.01
N GLN A 294 14.55 -18.89 15.37
CA GLN A 294 15.98 -18.57 15.48
C GLN A 294 16.37 -18.22 16.92
N ILE A 295 15.55 -17.44 17.63
CA ILE A 295 15.77 -17.11 19.05
C ILE A 295 15.77 -18.38 19.90
N SER A 296 14.88 -19.34 19.60
CA SER A 296 14.83 -20.64 20.29
C SER A 296 15.87 -21.66 19.78
N GLY A 297 16.88 -21.24 19.00
CA GLY A 297 17.94 -22.12 18.48
C GLY A 297 17.53 -23.09 17.35
N SER A 298 16.35 -22.89 16.75
CA SER A 298 15.82 -23.74 15.67
C SER A 298 15.94 -23.08 14.29
N GLN A 299 16.18 -23.88 13.25
CA GLN A 299 16.22 -23.36 11.87
C GLN A 299 14.80 -23.23 11.27
N PRO A 300 14.44 -22.04 10.75
CA PRO A 300 13.17 -21.84 10.04
C PRO A 300 13.21 -22.43 8.63
N LYS A 301 12.05 -22.84 8.13
CA LYS A 301 11.89 -23.23 6.71
C LYS A 301 11.92 -21.97 5.84
N PRO A 302 12.38 -22.05 4.58
CA PRO A 302 12.32 -20.93 3.65
C PRO A 302 10.89 -20.40 3.42
N TYR A 303 10.78 -19.12 3.11
CA TYR A 303 9.54 -18.46 2.70
C TYR A 303 9.11 -18.99 1.34
N LYS A 304 7.84 -19.40 1.26
CA LYS A 304 7.24 -19.84 0.01
C LYS A 304 6.42 -18.71 -0.57
N ARG A 305 6.81 -18.24 -1.76
CA ARG A 305 6.05 -17.25 -2.50
C ARG A 305 4.64 -17.77 -2.80
N HIS A 306 3.66 -16.90 -2.67
CA HIS A 306 2.28 -17.17 -2.98
C HIS A 306 1.99 -16.86 -4.46
N PRO A 307 1.10 -17.62 -5.10
CA PRO A 307 0.71 -17.34 -6.47
C PRO A 307 -0.06 -16.02 -6.53
N PHE A 308 0.06 -15.32 -7.66
CA PHE A 308 -0.62 -14.05 -7.86
C PHE A 308 -2.15 -14.22 -7.87
N MET A 309 -2.79 -13.57 -6.90
CA MET A 309 -4.24 -13.42 -6.83
C MET A 309 -4.59 -11.98 -6.49
N ALA A 310 -5.63 -11.45 -7.13
CA ALA A 310 -6.04 -10.08 -6.91
C ALA A 310 -7.55 -9.93 -7.02
N LEU A 311 -8.11 -9.08 -6.17
CA LEU A 311 -9.51 -8.65 -6.24
C LEU A 311 -9.52 -7.14 -6.42
N VAL A 312 -9.99 -6.70 -7.58
CA VAL A 312 -9.98 -5.31 -8.03
C VAL A 312 -11.43 -4.84 -8.24
N PRO A 313 -12.02 -4.10 -7.29
CA PRO A 313 -13.27 -3.38 -7.50
C PRO A 313 -13.18 -2.42 -8.69
N THR A 314 -14.27 -2.30 -9.43
CA THR A 314 -14.45 -1.36 -10.54
C THR A 314 -15.69 -0.50 -10.26
N GLY A 315 -15.81 -0.04 -9.01
CA GLY A 315 -17.01 0.52 -8.41
C GLY A 315 -17.49 -0.32 -7.22
N GLN A 316 -18.63 0.04 -6.62
CA GLN A 316 -19.11 -0.60 -5.39
C GLN A 316 -19.94 -1.87 -5.64
N GLU A 317 -20.35 -2.15 -6.89
CA GLU A 317 -21.17 -3.31 -7.25
C GLU A 317 -20.49 -4.32 -8.19
N THR A 318 -19.40 -3.91 -8.84
CA THR A 318 -18.70 -4.73 -9.83
C THR A 318 -17.20 -4.76 -9.58
N GLY A 319 -16.55 -5.84 -10.03
CA GLY A 319 -15.11 -5.97 -9.95
C GLY A 319 -14.65 -7.27 -10.57
N ILE A 320 -13.36 -7.50 -10.44
CA ILE A 320 -12.67 -8.66 -11.01
C ILE A 320 -11.92 -9.40 -9.92
N VAL A 321 -12.02 -10.72 -9.97
CA VAL A 321 -11.19 -11.63 -9.19
C VAL A 321 -10.29 -12.39 -10.16
N GLN A 322 -8.98 -12.20 -10.03
CA GLN A 322 -7.98 -12.99 -10.73
C GLN A 322 -7.41 -14.06 -9.79
N PHE A 323 -7.60 -15.31 -10.19
CA PHE A 323 -6.92 -16.48 -9.64
C PHE A 323 -5.74 -16.88 -10.54
N PRO A 324 -4.87 -17.81 -10.11
CA PRO A 324 -3.72 -18.22 -10.90
C PRO A 324 -4.12 -18.82 -12.26
N PHE A 325 -5.25 -19.54 -12.29
CA PHE A 325 -5.74 -20.26 -13.47
C PHE A 325 -7.01 -19.65 -14.10
N MET A 326 -7.70 -18.70 -13.46
CA MET A 326 -8.95 -18.15 -13.98
C MET A 326 -9.20 -16.70 -13.62
N VAL A 327 -10.11 -16.06 -14.37
CA VAL A 327 -10.66 -14.73 -14.06
C VAL A 327 -12.17 -14.85 -13.92
N SER A 328 -12.69 -14.34 -12.80
CA SER A 328 -14.11 -14.33 -12.46
C SER A 328 -14.61 -12.92 -12.16
N THR A 329 -15.88 -12.68 -12.46
CA THR A 329 -16.64 -11.49 -12.06
C THR A 329 -17.91 -11.91 -11.30
N TRP A 330 -17.90 -13.12 -10.73
CA TRP A 330 -19.07 -13.66 -10.02
C TRP A 330 -19.30 -12.89 -8.72
N LYS A 331 -20.51 -12.33 -8.55
CA LYS A 331 -20.84 -11.40 -7.46
C LYS A 331 -20.43 -11.89 -6.07
N PRO A 332 -20.68 -13.15 -5.65
CA PRO A 332 -20.23 -13.63 -4.35
C PRO A 332 -18.72 -13.50 -4.12
N LEU A 333 -17.89 -13.75 -5.13
CA LEU A 333 -16.43 -13.60 -5.02
C LEU A 333 -16.00 -12.14 -4.96
N VAL A 334 -16.63 -11.27 -5.76
CA VAL A 334 -16.33 -9.83 -5.74
C VAL A 334 -16.74 -9.21 -4.40
N ASN A 335 -17.89 -9.64 -3.85
CA ASN A 335 -18.44 -9.19 -2.58
C ASN A 335 -17.54 -9.51 -1.38
N ILE A 336 -16.61 -10.47 -1.49
CA ILE A 336 -15.62 -10.79 -0.45
C ILE A 336 -14.80 -9.54 -0.06
N LYS A 337 -14.37 -8.73 -1.04
CA LYS A 337 -13.74 -7.42 -0.77
C LYS A 337 -14.80 -6.32 -0.74
N GLN A 338 -15.77 -6.27 -1.65
CA GLN A 338 -16.63 -5.08 -1.77
C GLN A 338 -17.52 -4.78 -0.56
N LYS A 339 -17.94 -5.76 0.24
CA LYS A 339 -18.87 -5.51 1.36
C LYS A 339 -18.28 -4.58 2.42
N ASP A 340 -16.99 -4.72 2.68
CA ASP A 340 -16.31 -4.10 3.84
C ASP A 340 -14.85 -3.73 3.53
N LEU A 341 -14.42 -3.88 2.28
CA LEU A 341 -13.03 -3.73 1.83
C LEU A 341 -12.06 -4.44 2.77
N PHE A 342 -12.39 -5.64 3.25
CA PHE A 342 -11.60 -6.40 4.24
C PHE A 342 -11.27 -5.67 5.56
N ILE A 343 -11.91 -4.55 5.90
CA ILE A 343 -11.63 -3.78 7.12
C ILE A 343 -11.78 -4.66 8.36
N SER A 344 -12.94 -5.29 8.53
CA SER A 344 -13.25 -6.19 9.65
C SER A 344 -12.33 -7.40 9.64
N LYS A 345 -12.04 -7.99 8.48
CA LYS A 345 -11.11 -9.13 8.38
C LYS A 345 -9.71 -8.76 8.85
N THR A 346 -9.22 -7.58 8.47
CA THR A 346 -7.90 -7.08 8.90
C THR A 346 -7.88 -6.87 10.41
N PHE A 347 -8.85 -6.15 10.97
CA PHE A 347 -8.85 -5.85 12.39
C PHE A 347 -9.18 -7.04 13.29
N ASN A 348 -10.03 -7.97 12.85
CA ASN A 348 -10.26 -9.23 13.57
C ASN A 348 -8.99 -10.09 13.61
N GLY A 349 -8.16 -10.03 12.56
CA GLY A 349 -6.85 -10.66 12.53
C GLY A 349 -5.85 -10.03 13.49
N PHE A 350 -6.12 -8.80 13.98
CA PHE A 350 -5.33 -8.17 15.03
C PHE A 350 -5.84 -8.48 16.44
N THR A 351 -7.12 -8.79 16.63
CA THR A 351 -7.69 -9.05 17.96
C THR A 351 -7.62 -10.51 18.42
N GLN A 352 -7.39 -11.45 17.49
CA GLN A 352 -7.05 -12.86 17.76
C GLN A 352 -5.55 -12.98 17.74
#